data_AF-A0A087BHN7-F1
#
_entry.id   AF-A0A087BHN7-F1
#
_cell.length_a   1.000
_cell.length_b   1.000
_cell.length_c   1.000
_cell.angle_alpha   90.00
_cell.angle_beta   90.00
_cell.angle_gamma   90.00
#
_symmetry.space_group_name_H-M   'P 1'
#
loop_
_entity.id
_entity.type
_entity.pdbx_description
1 polymer ?
#
loop_
_entity_poly.entity_id
_entity_poly.type
_entity_poly.pdbx_seq_one_letter_code
_entity_poly.pdbx_strand_id
1 'polypeptide(L)'
;MIQNVSSATPLEKVDYHLRDDGLADIRIRRSVRTVTHQATDNQPEYVEYTAVESYQILPLMEQEAVEQADALFEGDATSSKPVLDRVSALEQASLDNAQLLADLMAGEDGDTTDSTDANADGKNTADDSADNKDKE
;
A
#
# COMPACT_ATOMS: atom_id res chain seq x y z
N MET A 1 -20.10 8.68 -0.97
CA MET A 1 -20.36 8.34 -2.40
C MET A 1 -19.37 9.13 -3.25
N ILE A 2 -18.73 8.48 -4.23
CA ILE A 2 -17.81 9.16 -5.16
C ILE A 2 -18.56 9.79 -6.34
N GLN A 3 -18.19 11.01 -6.72
CA GLN A 3 -18.77 11.74 -7.85
C GLN A 3 -17.75 12.63 -8.58
N ASN A 4 -18.01 12.98 -9.84
CA ASN A 4 -17.23 14.02 -10.53
C ASN A 4 -17.84 15.39 -10.23
N VAL A 5 -17.00 16.37 -9.91
CA VAL A 5 -17.40 17.74 -9.62
C VAL A 5 -16.67 18.73 -10.52
N SER A 6 -17.32 19.87 -10.75
CA SER A 6 -16.69 21.01 -11.39
C SER A 6 -16.99 22.31 -10.65
N SER A 7 -16.10 23.30 -10.78
CA SER A 7 -16.18 24.60 -10.12
C SER A 7 -15.53 25.69 -10.97
N ALA A 8 -16.08 26.91 -10.89
CA ALA A 8 -15.46 28.10 -11.48
C ALA A 8 -14.28 28.63 -10.64
N THR A 9 -14.13 28.17 -9.39
CA THR A 9 -13.03 28.52 -8.49
C THR A 9 -12.14 27.30 -8.21
N PRO A 10 -10.85 27.51 -7.86
CA PRO A 10 -9.95 26.44 -7.49
C PRO A 10 -10.55 25.53 -6.42
N LEU A 11 -10.33 24.23 -6.57
CA LEU A 11 -10.80 23.20 -5.65
C LEU A 11 -9.68 22.77 -4.69
N GLU A 12 -9.95 22.83 -3.40
CA GLU A 12 -9.06 22.29 -2.37
C GLU A 12 -9.12 20.77 -2.32
N LYS A 13 -8.01 20.13 -1.94
CA LYS A 13 -7.93 18.67 -1.81
C LYS A 13 -8.81 18.13 -0.68
N VAL A 14 -8.91 18.88 0.41
CA VAL A 14 -9.80 18.59 1.54
C VAL A 14 -10.48 19.91 1.87
N ASP A 15 -11.81 19.94 1.81
CA ASP A 15 -12.64 21.07 2.21
C ASP A 15 -13.47 20.62 3.42
N TYR A 16 -13.24 21.29 4.53
CA TYR A 16 -13.73 20.91 5.86
C TYR A 16 -14.64 22.00 6.43
N HIS A 17 -15.80 21.59 6.93
CA HIS A 17 -16.72 22.50 7.58
C HIS A 17 -17.34 21.85 8.82
N LEU A 18 -16.96 22.34 10.01
CA LEU A 18 -17.56 21.90 11.28
C LEU A 18 -19.00 22.43 11.40
N ARG A 19 -19.91 21.56 11.83
CA ARG A 19 -21.32 21.84 12.05
C ARG A 19 -21.59 22.05 13.54
N ASP A 20 -22.74 22.67 13.85
CA ASP A 20 -23.18 22.91 15.22
C ASP A 20 -23.54 21.63 16.00
N ASP A 21 -23.77 20.51 15.31
CA ASP A 21 -24.07 19.20 15.90
C ASP A 21 -22.82 18.40 16.30
N GLY A 22 -21.62 18.98 16.10
CA GLY A 22 -20.33 18.34 16.41
C GLY A 22 -19.84 17.39 15.33
N LEU A 23 -20.54 17.28 14.19
CA LEU A 23 -20.06 16.60 13.00
C LEU A 23 -19.40 17.60 12.05
N ALA A 24 -18.64 17.11 11.07
CA ALA A 24 -18.07 17.92 10.01
C ALA A 24 -18.52 17.42 8.64
N ASP A 25 -18.86 18.36 7.76
CA ASP A 25 -18.96 18.15 6.32
C ASP A 25 -17.53 18.09 5.74
N ILE A 26 -17.15 16.95 5.20
CA ILE A 26 -15.79 16.69 4.69
C ILE A 26 -15.88 16.34 3.21
N ARG A 27 -15.28 17.16 2.35
CA ARG A 27 -15.15 16.92 0.92
C ARG A 27 -13.70 16.63 0.57
N ILE A 28 -13.43 15.40 0.13
CA ILE A 28 -12.09 14.97 -0.28
C ILE A 28 -12.04 14.88 -1.80
N ARG A 29 -11.12 15.59 -2.42
CA ARG A 29 -11.02 15.72 -3.88
C ARG A 29 -9.70 15.16 -4.40
N ARG A 30 -9.80 14.27 -5.39
CA ARG A 30 -8.67 13.69 -6.13
C ARG A 30 -8.69 14.13 -7.57
N SER A 31 -7.53 14.00 -8.23
CA SER A 31 -7.38 14.31 -9.65
C SER A 31 -7.84 15.73 -10.01
N VAL A 32 -7.59 16.69 -9.11
CA VAL A 32 -7.93 18.10 -9.31
C VAL A 32 -7.17 18.61 -10.52
N ARG A 33 -7.89 19.12 -11.51
CA ARG A 33 -7.32 19.62 -12.75
C ARG A 33 -8.04 20.87 -13.22
N THR A 34 -7.28 21.77 -13.84
CA THR A 34 -7.78 22.97 -14.51
C THR A 34 -8.06 22.64 -15.97
N VAL A 35 -9.24 23.00 -16.44
CA VAL A 35 -9.70 22.85 -17.83
C VAL A 35 -9.96 24.25 -18.37
N THR A 36 -9.25 24.62 -19.44
CA THR A 36 -9.49 25.87 -20.15
C THR A 36 -10.40 25.56 -21.34
N HIS A 37 -11.55 26.23 -21.39
CA HIS A 37 -12.49 26.12 -22.50
C HIS A 37 -12.34 27.33 -23.41
N GLN A 38 -11.99 27.08 -24.68
CA GLN A 38 -11.79 28.16 -25.65
C GLN A 38 -13.09 28.90 -25.94
N ALA A 39 -12.96 30.18 -26.28
CA ALA A 39 -14.09 30.98 -26.74
C ALA A 39 -14.75 30.34 -27.98
N THR A 40 -16.07 30.35 -28.00
CA THR A 40 -16.91 30.01 -29.16
C THR A 40 -17.79 31.20 -29.51
N ASP A 41 -18.47 31.16 -30.66
CA ASP A 41 -19.37 32.25 -31.09
C ASP A 41 -20.44 32.61 -30.04
N ASN A 42 -20.79 31.68 -29.15
CA ASN A 42 -21.85 31.83 -28.16
C ASN A 42 -21.37 31.87 -26.70
N GLN A 43 -20.07 31.70 -26.43
CA GLN A 43 -19.55 31.65 -25.06
C GLN A 43 -18.09 32.13 -25.00
N PRO A 44 -17.76 33.08 -24.09
CA PRO A 44 -16.38 33.52 -23.92
C PRO A 44 -15.50 32.39 -23.36
N GLU A 45 -14.19 32.55 -23.48
CA GLU A 45 -13.22 31.66 -22.82
C GLU A 45 -13.45 31.67 -21.31
N TYR A 46 -13.42 30.47 -20.71
CA TYR A 46 -13.53 30.34 -19.26
C TYR A 46 -12.70 29.17 -18.75
N VAL A 47 -12.38 29.26 -17.46
CA VAL A 47 -11.63 28.23 -16.73
C VAL A 47 -12.57 27.48 -15.81
N GLU A 48 -12.43 26.16 -15.81
CA GLU A 48 -13.17 25.25 -14.94
C GLU A 48 -12.19 24.35 -14.19
N TYR A 49 -12.42 24.13 -12.91
CA TYR A 49 -11.68 23.20 -12.08
C TYR A 49 -12.53 21.95 -11.89
N THR A 50 -11.99 20.79 -12.23
CA THR A 50 -12.69 19.51 -12.10
C THR A 50 -11.95 18.58 -11.15
N ALA A 51 -12.70 17.73 -10.45
CA ALA A 51 -12.14 16.74 -9.54
C ALA A 51 -13.06 15.53 -9.41
N VAL A 52 -12.53 14.45 -8.82
CA VAL A 52 -13.33 13.34 -8.29
C VAL A 52 -13.47 13.58 -6.79
N GLU A 53 -14.69 13.70 -6.30
CA GLU A 53 -15.02 14.06 -4.91
C GLU A 53 -15.66 12.90 -4.15
N SER A 54 -15.22 12.74 -2.91
CA SER A 54 -15.92 11.99 -1.85
C SER A 54 -16.50 12.99 -0.85
N TYR A 55 -17.80 12.90 -0.57
CA TYR A 55 -18.47 13.71 0.45
C TYR A 55 -18.97 12.83 1.59
N GLN A 56 -18.64 13.25 2.82
CA GLN A 56 -18.89 12.50 4.04
C GLN A 56 -19.25 13.45 5.18
N ILE A 57 -20.03 12.95 6.16
CA ILE A 57 -20.32 13.66 7.40
C ILE A 57 -19.79 12.80 8.56
N LEU A 58 -18.77 13.27 9.26
CA LEU A 58 -18.07 12.48 10.29
C LEU A 58 -17.72 13.35 11.52
N PRO A 59 -17.64 12.76 12.72
CA PRO A 59 -17.19 13.45 13.94
C PRO A 59 -15.65 13.53 13.98
N LEU A 60 -15.04 14.13 12.96
CA LEU A 60 -13.58 14.31 12.86
C LEU A 60 -13.23 15.79 12.98
N MET A 61 -12.11 16.08 13.61
CA MET A 61 -11.47 17.40 13.54
C MET A 61 -10.83 17.62 12.17
N GLU A 62 -10.56 18.88 11.81
CA GLU A 62 -9.94 19.22 10.52
C GLU A 62 -8.62 18.47 10.27
N GLN A 63 -7.75 18.44 11.27
CA GLN A 63 -6.46 17.73 11.17
C GLN A 63 -6.65 16.24 10.92
N GLU A 64 -7.59 15.59 11.60
CA GLU A 64 -7.89 14.17 11.41
C GLU A 64 -8.47 13.91 10.02
N ALA A 65 -9.34 14.80 9.53
CA ALA A 65 -9.90 14.71 8.19
C ALA A 65 -8.82 14.79 7.11
N VAL A 66 -7.80 15.64 7.31
CA VAL A 66 -6.64 15.76 6.40
C VAL A 66 -5.76 14.52 6.47
N GLU A 67 -5.43 14.03 7.66
CA GLU A 67 -4.58 12.86 7.86
C GLU A 67 -5.22 11.58 7.32
N GLN A 68 -6.53 11.44 7.47
CA GLN A 68 -7.28 10.26 7.02
C GLN A 68 -7.83 10.40 5.60
N ALA A 69 -7.57 11.50 4.90
CA ALA A 69 -8.19 11.81 3.61
C ALA A 69 -7.96 10.72 2.54
N ASP A 70 -6.80 10.06 2.55
CA ASP A 70 -6.50 8.95 1.65
C ASP A 70 -7.41 7.74 1.95
N ALA A 71 -7.38 7.26 3.20
CA ALA A 71 -8.16 6.10 3.63
C ALA A 71 -9.67 6.32 3.48
N LEU A 72 -10.17 7.51 3.84
CA LEU A 72 -11.58 7.86 3.71
C LEU A 72 -12.03 7.86 2.25
N PHE A 73 -11.22 8.42 1.34
CA PHE A 73 -11.53 8.41 -0.08
C PHE A 73 -11.53 6.99 -0.67
N GLU A 74 -10.55 6.17 -0.30
CA GLU A 74 -10.47 4.77 -0.76
C GLU A 74 -11.61 3.91 -0.24
N GLY A 75 -12.01 4.11 1.02
CA GLY A 75 -13.17 3.46 1.62
C GLY A 75 -14.44 3.74 0.81
N ASP A 76 -14.69 5.02 0.50
CA ASP A 76 -15.84 5.43 -0.31
C ASP A 76 -15.74 4.99 -1.77
N ALA A 77 -14.55 5.01 -2.37
CA ALA A 77 -14.31 4.50 -3.71
C ALA A 77 -14.56 2.99 -3.80
N THR A 78 -14.16 2.23 -2.78
CA THR A 78 -14.43 0.80 -2.69
C THR A 78 -15.91 0.52 -2.47
N SER A 79 -16.55 1.27 -1.58
CA SER A 79 -17.99 1.17 -1.30
C SER A 79 -18.85 1.50 -2.52
N SER A 80 -18.41 2.45 -3.34
CA SER A 80 -19.09 2.88 -4.57
C SER A 80 -18.99 1.87 -5.71
N LYS A 81 -18.15 0.83 -5.60
CA LYS A 81 -18.09 -0.25 -6.60
C LYS A 81 -19.32 -1.17 -6.50
N PRO A 82 -19.81 -1.73 -7.62
CA PRO A 82 -20.83 -2.77 -7.60
C PRO A 82 -20.45 -3.94 -6.68
N VAL A 83 -21.44 -4.54 -6.02
CA VAL A 83 -21.22 -5.64 -5.06
C VAL A 83 -20.48 -6.81 -5.70
N LEU A 84 -20.82 -7.17 -6.94
CA LEU A 84 -20.15 -8.26 -7.67
C LEU A 84 -18.66 -7.97 -7.85
N ASP A 85 -18.30 -6.76 -8.26
CA ASP A 85 -16.90 -6.36 -8.45
C ASP A 85 -16.13 -6.41 -7.13
N ARG A 86 -16.77 -6.04 -6.02
CA ARG A 86 -16.19 -6.13 -4.68
C ARG A 86 -15.96 -7.59 -4.25
N VAL A 87 -16.92 -8.49 -4.51
CA VAL A 87 -16.79 -9.92 -4.18
C VAL A 87 -15.67 -10.55 -5.00
N SER A 88 -15.64 -10.32 -6.31
CA SER A 88 -14.58 -10.83 -7.19
C SER A 88 -13.19 -10.36 -6.75
N ALA A 89 -13.04 -9.09 -6.36
CA ALA A 89 -11.78 -8.55 -5.84
C ALA A 89 -11.36 -9.22 -4.52
N LEU A 90 -12.31 -9.50 -3.64
CA LEU A 90 -12.05 -10.18 -2.36
C LEU A 90 -11.66 -11.64 -2.57
N GLU A 91 -12.32 -12.35 -3.48
CA GLU A 91 -11.98 -13.73 -3.85
C GLU A 91 -10.56 -13.81 -4.41
N GLN A 92 -10.19 -12.90 -5.32
CA GLN A 92 -8.84 -12.85 -5.86
C GLN A 92 -7.79 -12.58 -4.77
N ALA A 93 -8.02 -11.58 -3.91
CA ALA A 93 -7.12 -11.29 -2.80
C ALA A 93 -6.99 -12.47 -1.83
N SER A 94 -8.06 -13.24 -1.61
CA SER A 94 -8.01 -14.46 -0.79
C SER A 94 -7.12 -15.54 -1.42
N LEU A 95 -7.16 -15.70 -2.74
CA LEU A 95 -6.30 -16.67 -3.45
C LEU A 95 -4.84 -16.22 -3.42
N ASP A 96 -4.56 -14.94 -3.69
CA ASP A 96 -3.22 -14.37 -3.65
C ASP A 96 -2.59 -14.53 -2.24
N ASN A 97 -3.38 -14.28 -1.20
CA ASN A 97 -2.96 -14.49 0.18
C ASN A 97 -2.67 -15.96 0.49
N ALA A 98 -3.51 -16.89 0.01
CA ALA A 98 -3.29 -18.32 0.21
C ALA A 98 -1.98 -18.79 -0.46
N GLN A 99 -1.67 -18.26 -1.65
CA GLN A 99 -0.41 -18.55 -2.33
C GLN A 99 0.80 -18.02 -1.57
N LEU A 100 0.75 -16.76 -1.11
CA LEU A 100 1.82 -16.19 -0.29
C LEU A 100 2.07 -17.00 0.99
N LEU A 101 1.01 -17.47 1.64
CA LEU A 101 1.12 -18.34 2.81
C LEU A 101 1.73 -19.70 2.47
N ALA A 102 1.37 -20.29 1.33
CA ALA A 102 1.95 -21.55 0.86
C ALA A 102 3.44 -21.39 0.53
N ASP A 103 3.82 -20.30 -0.14
CA ASP A 103 5.21 -20.00 -0.48
C ASP A 103 6.06 -19.79 0.78
N LEU A 104 5.52 -19.12 1.80
CA LEU A 104 6.19 -18.95 3.09
C LEU A 104 6.42 -20.31 3.78
N MET A 105 5.42 -21.19 3.78
CA MET A 105 5.56 -22.54 4.37
C MET A 105 6.53 -23.44 3.59
N ALA A 106 6.70 -23.22 2.28
CA ALA A 106 7.61 -24.00 1.44
C ALA A 106 9.06 -23.50 1.46
N GLY A 107 9.32 -22.30 1.96
CA GLY A 107 10.62 -21.62 1.91
C GLY A 107 11.57 -21.86 3.10
N GLU A 108 11.20 -22.65 4.11
CA GLU A 108 11.95 -22.80 5.37
C GLU A 108 12.83 -24.08 5.48
N ASP A 109 12.94 -24.89 4.42
CA ASP A 109 13.65 -26.20 4.44
C ASP A 109 15.04 -26.19 3.73
N GLY A 110 15.69 -25.02 3.62
CA GLY A 110 16.85 -24.84 2.72
C GLY A 110 18.22 -24.54 3.34
N ASP A 111 18.36 -24.41 4.66
CA ASP A 111 19.66 -24.08 5.30
C ASP A 111 19.97 -24.99 6.49
N THR A 112 20.01 -26.31 6.25
CA THR A 112 20.75 -27.22 7.12
C THR A 112 22.15 -27.40 6.55
N THR A 113 23.06 -26.53 6.98
CA THR A 113 24.49 -26.77 7.20
C THR A 113 25.05 -28.08 6.63
N ASP A 114 25.48 -28.09 5.36
CA ASP A 114 26.52 -29.03 4.92
C ASP A 114 27.86 -28.28 4.95
N SER A 115 28.41 -28.11 6.16
CA SER A 115 29.83 -27.83 6.28
C SER A 115 30.56 -29.12 5.91
N THR A 116 30.73 -29.36 4.62
CA THR A 116 31.56 -30.45 4.14
C THR A 116 32.99 -30.13 4.57
N ASP A 117 33.43 -30.83 5.61
CA ASP A 117 34.74 -30.76 6.24
C ASP A 117 35.84 -30.88 5.19
N ALA A 118 36.47 -29.75 4.88
CA ALA A 118 37.66 -29.68 4.07
C ALA A 118 38.86 -30.12 4.91
N ASN A 119 39.13 -31.43 5.00
CA ASN A 119 40.48 -31.93 5.31
C ASN A 119 40.61 -33.45 5.13
N ALA A 120 41.19 -33.86 3.99
CA ALA A 120 41.89 -35.14 3.90
C ALA A 120 42.97 -35.12 2.80
N ASP A 121 43.79 -34.06 2.76
CA ASP A 121 45.09 -34.10 2.09
C ASP A 121 46.14 -33.51 3.04
N GLY A 122 46.66 -34.39 3.89
CA GLY A 122 47.60 -34.04 4.96
C GLY A 122 48.53 -35.20 5.25
N LYS A 123 49.24 -35.66 4.22
CA LYS A 123 50.39 -36.56 4.34
C LYS A 123 51.45 -35.85 5.18
N ASN A 124 51.50 -36.13 6.49
CA ASN A 124 52.68 -35.82 7.29
C ASN A 124 53.01 -36.95 8.27
N THR A 125 54.27 -37.32 8.17
CA THR A 125 55.05 -38.33 8.89
C THR A 125 54.80 -38.41 10.39
N ALA A 126 54.51 -39.61 10.89
CA ALA A 126 54.79 -39.99 12.27
C ALA A 126 55.66 -41.26 12.23
N ASP A 127 56.96 -41.04 12.38
CA ASP A 127 57.98 -42.01 12.74
C ASP A 127 57.81 -42.31 14.23
N ASP A 128 57.32 -43.49 14.57
CA ASP A 128 57.32 -44.01 15.94
C ASP A 128 57.74 -45.49 15.90
N SER A 129 59.00 -45.74 15.53
CA SER A 129 59.67 -46.97 15.95
C SER A 129 60.10 -46.80 17.42
N ALA A 130 59.30 -47.35 18.31
CA ALA A 130 59.64 -47.55 19.70
C ALA A 130 60.92 -48.39 19.82
N ASP A 131 61.95 -47.86 20.47
CA ASP A 131 62.97 -48.69 21.10
C ASP A 131 63.21 -48.24 22.54
N ASN A 132 62.65 -49.07 23.42
CA ASN A 132 62.66 -48.96 24.87
C ASN A 132 63.92 -49.66 25.39
N LYS A 133 64.95 -48.94 25.83
CA LYS A 133 65.96 -49.46 26.78
C LYS A 133 66.47 -48.33 27.69
N ASP A 134 66.05 -48.25 28.95
CA ASP A 134 66.55 -49.00 30.12
C ASP A 134 67.81 -48.35 30.76
N LYS A 135 67.66 -48.04 32.06
CA LYS A 135 68.67 -47.92 33.14
C LYS A 135 69.31 -46.56 33.47
N GLU A 136 68.89 -46.07 34.65
CA GLU A 136 69.70 -45.73 35.84
C GLU A 136 70.82 -44.69 35.72
#